data_AF-A0A7U3VPS6-F1
#
_entry.id   AF-A0A7U3VPS6-F1
#
_cell.length_a   1.000
_cell.length_b   1.000
_cell.length_c   1.000
_cell.angle_alpha   90.00
_cell.angle_beta   90.00
_cell.angle_gamma   90.00
#
_symmetry.space_group_name_H-M   'P 1'
#
loop_
_entity.id
_entity.type
_entity.pdbx_description
1 polymer ?
#
loop_
_entity_poly.entity_id
_entity_poly.type
_entity_poly.pdbx_seq_one_letter_code
_entity_poly.pdbx_strand_id
1 'polypeptide(L)'
;MLKPNPAAFGSTWIANSLRIHTGPLTPARGLFWHPAPDSTPEAEDTWVHYGFTGTAMWVSPTRQKWAVLLTNKLFYTRDRAPLTNARNSFRSQAFGGP
;
A
#
# COMPACT_ATOMS: atom_id res chain seq x y z
N MET A 1 -24.56 -3.92 22.00
CA MET A 1 -23.78 -3.11 21.05
C MET A 1 -22.32 -3.12 21.47
N LEU A 2 -21.40 -3.43 20.56
CA LEU A 2 -19.96 -3.32 20.85
C LEU A 2 -19.61 -1.83 21.03
N LYS A 3 -18.97 -1.47 22.15
CA LYS A 3 -18.36 -0.15 22.35
C LYS A 3 -16.87 -0.26 21.96
N PRO A 4 -16.47 0.16 20.74
CA PRO A 4 -15.07 0.12 20.36
C PRO A 4 -14.26 1.04 21.29
N ASN A 5 -13.16 0.51 21.81
CA ASN A 5 -12.20 1.30 22.57
C ASN A 5 -11.56 2.32 21.60
N PRO A 6 -11.54 3.63 21.92
CA PRO A 6 -11.02 4.68 21.03
C PRO A 6 -9.57 4.47 20.55
N ALA A 7 -8.80 3.61 21.22
CA ALA A 7 -7.39 3.36 20.92
C ALA A 7 -7.11 2.40 19.75
N ALA A 8 -8.11 1.88 19.04
CA ALA A 8 -7.90 0.76 18.11
C ALA A 8 -6.94 1.04 16.94
N PHE A 9 -6.81 2.31 16.48
CA PHE A 9 -6.06 2.66 15.26
C PHE A 9 -5.21 3.96 15.39
N GLY A 10 -4.53 4.16 16.53
CA GLY A 10 -3.64 5.31 16.75
C GLY A 10 -2.28 5.23 16.04
N SER A 11 -1.39 6.21 16.24
CA SER A 11 -0.06 6.28 15.61
C SER A 11 0.79 5.02 15.84
N THR A 12 0.74 4.44 17.03
CA THR A 12 1.40 3.16 17.36
C THR A 12 0.85 2.01 16.52
N TRP A 13 -0.47 1.96 16.31
CA TRP A 13 -1.08 0.95 15.45
C TRP A 13 -0.64 1.15 13.99
N ILE A 14 -0.65 2.39 13.49
CA ILE A 14 -0.22 2.71 12.13
C ILE A 14 1.23 2.26 11.93
N ALA A 15 2.14 2.68 12.80
CA ALA A 15 3.55 2.29 12.74
C ALA A 15 3.74 0.77 12.81
N ASN A 16 2.94 0.05 13.60
CA ASN A 16 3.00 -1.40 13.65
C ASN A 16 2.39 -2.07 12.42
N SER A 17 1.36 -1.48 11.80
CA SER A 17 0.74 -2.03 10.60
C SER A 17 1.68 -1.99 9.39
N LEU A 18 2.59 -1.02 9.38
CA LEU A 18 3.61 -0.74 8.36
C LEU A 18 4.96 -1.39 8.70
N ARG A 19 4.93 -2.67 9.09
CA ARG A 19 6.11 -3.51 9.34
C ARG A 19 5.91 -4.88 8.75
N ILE A 20 6.99 -5.57 8.40
CA ILE A 20 6.90 -6.96 7.93
C ILE A 20 6.57 -7.88 9.12
N HIS A 21 5.43 -8.57 9.04
CA HIS A 21 4.97 -9.54 10.05
C HIS A 21 5.08 -10.99 9.58
N THR A 22 5.61 -11.21 8.37
CA THR A 22 5.71 -12.55 7.75
C THR A 22 7.08 -13.20 7.92
N GLY A 23 8.04 -12.52 8.56
CA GLY A 23 9.41 -13.02 8.68
C GLY A 23 10.03 -13.35 7.30
N PRO A 24 10.64 -14.54 7.12
CA PRO A 24 11.25 -14.92 5.84
C PRO A 24 10.24 -15.37 4.77
N LEU A 25 8.93 -15.42 5.08
CA LEU A 25 7.93 -15.89 4.13
C LEU A 25 7.68 -14.87 3.02
N THR A 26 7.46 -15.38 1.81
CA THR A 26 7.07 -14.60 0.64
C THR A 26 5.59 -14.81 0.29
N PRO A 27 4.84 -13.75 -0.02
CA PRO A 27 5.26 -12.35 -0.08
C PRO A 27 5.39 -11.70 1.31
N ALA A 28 6.26 -10.71 1.43
CA ALA A 28 6.35 -9.88 2.63
C ALA A 28 5.03 -9.10 2.85
N ARG A 29 4.50 -9.13 4.08
CA ARG A 29 3.23 -8.45 4.43
C ARG A 29 3.34 -7.68 5.73
N GLY A 30 2.75 -6.49 5.73
CA GLY A 30 2.31 -5.83 6.95
C GLY A 30 0.86 -6.18 7.29
N LEU A 31 0.33 -5.54 8.32
CA LEU A 31 -1.09 -5.71 8.67
C LEU A 31 -1.92 -4.88 7.69
N PHE A 32 -2.59 -5.53 6.74
CA PHE A 32 -3.31 -4.92 5.59
C PHE A 32 -2.44 -4.31 4.49
N TRP A 33 -1.11 -4.32 4.63
CA TRP A 33 -0.21 -3.64 3.69
C TRP A 33 0.78 -4.58 3.02
N HIS A 34 1.30 -4.14 1.88
CA HIS A 34 2.44 -4.73 1.18
C HIS A 34 3.52 -3.67 1.07
N PRO A 35 4.81 -4.03 1.11
CA PRO A 35 5.83 -3.16 0.57
C PRO A 35 5.48 -2.78 -0.87
N ALA A 36 5.63 -1.51 -1.23
CA ALA A 36 5.43 -1.09 -2.60
C ALA A 36 6.47 -1.76 -3.50
N PRO A 37 6.10 -2.24 -4.71
CA PRO A 37 7.07 -2.79 -5.67
C PRO A 37 8.20 -1.81 -5.91
N ASP A 38 9.41 -2.32 -6.15
CA ASP A 38 10.63 -1.54 -6.40
C ASP A 38 10.87 -0.42 -5.37
N SER A 39 10.45 -0.63 -4.12
CA SER A 39 10.85 0.17 -2.97
C SER A 39 11.56 -0.72 -1.98
N THR A 40 12.57 -0.20 -1.30
CA THR A 40 13.14 -0.86 -0.12
C THR A 40 12.32 -0.43 1.10
N PRO A 41 11.61 -1.34 1.80
CA PRO A 41 10.81 -0.99 2.97
C PRO A 41 11.60 -0.16 4.00
N GLU A 42 12.87 -0.47 4.18
CA GLU A 42 13.74 0.13 5.18
C GLU A 42 14.15 1.57 4.86
N ALA A 43 14.31 1.91 3.57
CA ALA A 43 14.76 3.25 3.16
C ALA A 43 13.62 4.15 2.68
N GLU A 44 12.61 3.58 2.00
CA GLU A 44 11.53 4.35 1.38
C GLU A 44 10.22 4.30 2.17
N ASP A 45 10.09 3.31 3.07
CA ASP A 45 8.94 3.11 3.95
C ASP A 45 7.61 3.29 3.21
N THR A 46 7.53 2.80 1.97
CA THR A 46 6.36 2.99 1.11
C THR A 46 5.56 1.70 1.05
N TRP A 47 4.32 1.78 1.52
CA TRP A 47 3.42 0.65 1.67
C TRP A 47 2.21 0.81 0.79
N VAL A 48 1.69 -0.29 0.25
CA VAL A 48 0.57 -0.30 -0.69
C VAL A 48 -0.52 -1.29 -0.27
N HIS A 49 -1.77 -0.89 -0.50
CA HIS A 49 -2.92 -1.79 -0.52
C HIS A 49 -3.57 -1.75 -1.91
N TYR A 50 -3.77 -2.92 -2.53
CA TYR A 50 -4.40 -3.02 -3.84
C TYR A 50 -5.87 -3.38 -3.72
N GLY A 51 -6.74 -2.59 -4.36
CA GLY A 51 -8.12 -2.99 -4.57
C GLY A 51 -8.28 -3.83 -5.83
N PHE A 52 -9.36 -4.58 -5.86
CA PHE A 52 -9.68 -5.52 -6.94
C PHE A 52 -9.96 -4.82 -8.28
N THR A 53 -10.61 -3.65 -8.25
CA THR A 53 -11.03 -2.89 -9.45
C THR A 53 -9.94 -2.00 -10.04
N GLY A 54 -8.66 -2.33 -9.78
CA GLY A 54 -7.51 -1.54 -10.24
C GLY A 54 -7.10 -0.42 -9.29
N THR A 55 -7.87 -0.15 -8.23
CA THR A 55 -7.53 0.86 -7.23
C THR A 55 -6.29 0.49 -6.43
N ALA A 56 -5.58 1.49 -5.91
CA ALA A 56 -4.44 1.29 -5.04
C ALA A 56 -4.28 2.50 -4.10
N MET A 57 -3.84 2.25 -2.88
CA MET A 57 -3.49 3.29 -1.91
C MET A 57 -2.06 3.06 -1.46
N TRP A 58 -1.27 4.13 -1.45
CA TRP A 58 0.09 4.14 -0.92
C TRP A 58 0.20 5.07 0.28
N VAL A 59 1.01 4.68 1.26
CA VAL A 59 1.39 5.50 2.41
C VAL A 59 2.89 5.42 2.64
N SER A 60 3.50 6.55 2.98
CA SER A 60 4.89 6.63 3.43
C SER A 60 5.02 7.62 4.58
N PRO A 61 5.10 7.14 5.83
CA PRO A 61 5.40 7.96 7.00
C PRO A 61 6.73 8.72 6.85
N THR A 62 7.80 8.07 6.38
CA THR A 62 9.10 8.73 6.18
C THR A 62 9.02 9.94 5.25
N ARG A 63 8.24 9.83 4.17
CA ARG A 63 8.02 10.93 3.21
C ARG A 63 6.86 11.87 3.59
N GLN A 64 6.19 11.61 4.72
CA GLN A 64 4.95 12.31 5.15
C GLN A 64 3.92 12.43 4.02
N LYS A 65 3.79 11.36 3.21
CA LYS A 65 3.04 11.38 1.96
C LYS A 65 2.13 10.16 1.85
N TRP A 66 0.96 10.36 1.27
CA TRP A 66 0.07 9.30 0.84
C TRP A 66 -0.49 9.62 -0.54
N ALA A 67 -0.91 8.59 -1.27
CA ALA A 67 -1.53 8.76 -2.58
C ALA A 67 -2.56 7.66 -2.82
N VAL A 68 -3.60 7.96 -3.59
CA VAL A 68 -4.62 7.00 -3.99
C VAL A 68 -4.81 7.08 -5.50
N LEU A 69 -4.75 5.92 -6.16
CA LEU A 69 -5.16 5.74 -7.55
C LEU A 69 -6.55 5.10 -7.56
N LEU A 70 -7.53 5.84 -8.08
CA LEU A 70 -8.87 5.33 -8.34
C LEU A 70 -9.03 5.09 -9.83
N THR A 71 -9.26 3.83 -10.21
CA THR A 71 -9.58 3.47 -11.60
C THR A 71 -11.04 3.09 -11.69
N ASN A 72 -11.70 3.50 -12.77
CA ASN A 72 -13.07 3.12 -13.11
C ASN A 72 -13.13 1.80 -13.90
N LYS A 73 -12.17 0.88 -13.72
CA LYS A 73 -12.19 -0.42 -14.42
C LYS A 73 -13.36 -1.25 -13.93
N LEU A 74 -14.48 -1.08 -14.61
CA LEU A 74 -15.65 -1.94 -14.60
C LEU A 74 -15.48 -2.81 -15.84
N PHE A 75 -15.16 -4.11 -15.70
CA PHE A 75 -15.31 -5.21 -16.68
C PHE A 75 -14.22 -6.31 -16.52
N TYR A 76 -14.67 -7.56 -16.71
CA TYR A 76 -14.00 -8.84 -16.43
C TYR A 76 -12.87 -9.23 -17.41
N THR A 77 -11.98 -8.31 -17.78
CA THR A 77 -10.76 -8.75 -18.46
C THR A 77 -9.83 -9.39 -17.42
N ARG A 78 -9.39 -10.63 -17.66
CA ARG A 78 -8.34 -11.26 -16.85
C ARG A 78 -6.96 -10.62 -17.10
N ASP A 79 -6.86 -9.75 -18.09
CA ASP A 79 -5.65 -8.97 -18.34
C ASP A 79 -5.43 -7.93 -17.24
N ARG A 80 -4.33 -8.14 -16.51
CA ARG A 80 -3.88 -7.32 -15.40
C ARG A 80 -2.75 -6.38 -15.79
N ALA A 81 -2.09 -6.58 -16.94
CA ALA A 81 -0.88 -5.84 -17.32
C ALA A 81 -1.14 -4.32 -17.41
N PRO A 82 -2.23 -3.83 -18.03
CA PRO A 82 -2.50 -2.39 -18.09
C PRO A 82 -2.67 -1.75 -16.70
N LEU A 83 -3.33 -2.46 -15.77
CA LEU A 83 -3.51 -1.98 -14.40
C LEU A 83 -2.19 -1.97 -13.62
N THR A 84 -1.38 -3.01 -13.78
CA THR A 84 -0.04 -3.06 -13.16
C THR A 84 0.82 -1.91 -13.65
N ASN A 85 0.83 -1.65 -14.96
CA ASN A 85 1.59 -0.55 -15.55
C ASN A 85 1.12 0.82 -15.05
N ALA A 86 -0.20 1.04 -14.99
CA ALA A 86 -0.76 2.28 -14.45
C ALA A 86 -0.37 2.51 -12.98
N ARG A 87 -0.46 1.46 -12.15
CA ARG A 87 -0.05 1.52 -10.73
C ARG A 87 1.44 1.81 -10.57
N ASN A 88 2.30 1.17 -11.36
CA ASN A 88 3.74 1.36 -11.28
C ASN A 88 4.14 2.77 -11.73
N SER A 89 3.56 3.27 -12.82
CA SER A 89 3.79 4.64 -13.30
C SER A 89 3.32 5.68 -12.29
N PHE A 90 2.12 5.51 -11.73
CA PHE A 90 1.58 6.41 -10.71
C PHE A 90 2.46 6.42 -9.45
N ARG A 91 2.83 5.25 -8.93
CA ARG A 91 3.76 5.13 -7.78
C ARG A 91 5.06 5.87 -8.07
N SER A 92 5.69 5.60 -9.22
CA SER A 92 6.97 6.20 -9.59
C SER A 92 6.88 7.72 -9.71
N GLN A 93 5.74 8.29 -10.10
CA GLN A 93 5.58 9.75 -10.16
C GLN A 93 5.28 10.36 -8.79
N ALA A 94 4.51 9.66 -7.94
CA ALA A 94 4.14 10.16 -6.62
C ALA A 94 5.30 10.03 -5.60
N PHE A 95 6.15 9.01 -5.77
CA PHE A 95 7.20 8.62 -4.81
C PHE A 95 8.59 8.44 -5.45
N GLY A 96 8.76 8.60 -6.77
CA GLY A 96 10.09 8.61 -7.40
C GLY A 96 10.70 10.02 -7.35
N GLY A 97 12.00 10.08 -7.03
CA GLY A 97 12.69 11.32 -6.65
C GLY A 97 13.07 11.31 -5.16
N PRO A 98 14.02 12.17 -4.73
CA PRO A 98 14.41 12.29 -3.32
C PRO A 98 13.21 12.60 -2.42
#